data_AF-A0AAD5G7H4-F1
#
_entry.id   AF-A0AAD5G7H4-F1
#
_cell.length_a   1.000
_cell.length_b   1.000
_cell.length_c   1.000
_cell.angle_alpha   90.00
_cell.angle_beta   90.00
_cell.angle_gamma   90.00
#
_symmetry.space_group_name_H-M   'P 1'
#
loop_
_entity.id
_entity.type
_entity.pdbx_description
1 polymer ?
#
loop_
_entity_poly.entity_id
_entity_poly.type
_entity_poly.pdbx_seq_one_letter_code
_entity_poly.pdbx_strand_id
1 'polypeptide(L)'
;SGIMMLEYGKAVQESVYEQLHVVHEGRLKVIFTPDLKILSWEFCSRRHEELLPRRLVAPQVNQLLEVAQKWQSAIAESGSGGVSQQDLQISSNMLVTAGRQLAKSLEVQSLNDLGFTKRYVRSLQIAEVVNSMKDLMDFTQEANIGPIEALKRFPRQTSLAKVQMQRMQAMEPM
;
A
#
# COMPACT_ATOMS: atom_id res chain seq x y z
N SER A 1 -35.80 -4.55 13.46
CA SER A 1 -34.50 -5.12 13.87
C SER A 1 -33.44 -4.06 13.73
N GLY A 2 -32.68 -3.77 14.80
CA GLY A 2 -31.62 -2.76 14.77
C GLY A 2 -30.35 -3.28 14.08
N ILE A 3 -29.58 -2.37 13.50
CA ILE A 3 -28.24 -2.64 12.97
C ILE A 3 -27.25 -2.46 14.12
N MET A 4 -26.38 -3.45 14.36
CA MET A 4 -25.31 -3.34 15.34
C MET A 4 -24.05 -2.77 14.66
N MET A 5 -23.46 -1.74 15.27
CA MET A 5 -22.30 -1.03 14.72
C MET A 5 -21.21 -0.89 15.79
N LEU A 6 -19.99 -1.27 15.41
CA LEU A 6 -18.77 -1.00 16.17
C LEU A 6 -17.99 0.12 15.47
N GLU A 7 -17.62 1.16 16.22
CA GLU A 7 -16.71 2.20 15.74
C GLU A 7 -15.53 2.33 16.72
N TYR A 8 -14.31 2.24 16.20
CA TYR A 8 -13.09 2.35 16.98
C TYR A 8 -12.12 3.33 16.32
N GLY A 9 -11.83 4.44 17.00
CA GLY A 9 -11.09 5.57 16.44
C GLY A 9 -9.57 5.46 16.45
N LYS A 10 -9.01 4.39 17.04
CA LYS A 10 -7.57 4.15 17.21
C LYS A 10 -7.19 2.74 16.73
N ALA A 11 -7.83 2.28 15.66
CA ALA A 11 -7.57 0.98 15.09
C ALA A 11 -6.18 0.96 14.44
N VAL A 12 -5.50 -0.19 14.56
CA VAL A 12 -4.20 -0.43 13.94
C VAL A 12 -4.33 -1.61 12.99
N GLN A 13 -3.81 -1.44 11.77
CA GLN A 13 -3.69 -2.50 10.78
C GLN A 13 -2.21 -2.72 10.47
N GLU A 14 -1.75 -3.95 10.64
CA GLU A 14 -0.36 -4.34 10.42
C GLU A 14 -0.22 -5.16 9.13
N SER A 15 0.74 -4.78 8.29
CA SER A 15 1.12 -5.52 7.07
C SER A 15 2.58 -5.95 7.18
N VAL A 16 2.79 -7.24 7.45
CA VAL A 16 4.13 -7.81 7.62
C VAL A 16 4.60 -8.43 6.30
N TYR A 17 5.67 -7.86 5.74
CA TYR A 17 6.39 -8.38 4.58
C TYR A 17 7.73 -8.98 5.02
N GLU A 18 8.43 -9.65 4.11
CA GLU A 18 9.70 -10.33 4.42
C GLU A 18 10.80 -9.38 4.97
N GLN A 19 10.81 -8.14 4.47
CA GLN A 19 11.87 -7.15 4.73
C GLN A 19 11.33 -5.81 5.24
N LEU A 20 10.03 -5.70 5.50
CA LEU A 20 9.38 -4.46 5.89
C LEU A 20 8.11 -4.77 6.68
N HIS A 21 7.82 -3.95 7.67
CA HIS A 21 6.56 -3.99 8.39
C HIS A 21 5.90 -2.61 8.29
N VAL A 22 4.64 -2.57 7.86
CA VAL A 22 3.88 -1.33 7.76
C VAL A 22 2.76 -1.33 8.76
N VAL A 23 2.66 -0.26 9.55
CA VAL A 23 1.64 -0.09 10.58
C VAL A 23 0.76 1.09 10.18
N HIS A 24 -0.50 0.83 9.85
CA HIS A 24 -1.49 1.88 9.56
C HIS A 24 -2.34 2.15 10.80
N GLU A 25 -2.40 3.41 11.23
CA GLU A 25 -3.33 3.85 12.28
C GLU A 25 -4.52 4.56 11.66
N GLY A 26 -5.72 4.19 12.11
CA GLY A 26 -6.94 4.71 11.52
C GLY A 26 -8.19 4.51 12.38
N ARG A 27 -9.33 4.76 11.73
CA ARG A 27 -10.65 4.49 12.29
C ARG A 27 -11.21 3.23 11.64
N LEU A 28 -11.66 2.29 12.45
CA LEU A 28 -12.37 1.10 12.01
C LEU A 28 -13.86 1.26 12.31
N LYS A 29 -14.71 0.97 11.33
CA LYS A 29 -16.16 0.85 11.49
C LYS A 29 -16.59 -0.52 10.98
N VAL A 30 -17.36 -1.26 11.77
CA VAL A 30 -17.87 -2.59 11.40
C VAL A 30 -19.37 -2.62 11.65
N ILE A 31 -20.12 -3.09 10.66
CA ILE A 31 -21.56 -3.31 10.75
C ILE A 31 -21.80 -4.81 10.80
N PHE A 32 -22.62 -5.25 11.75
CA PHE A 32 -22.93 -6.66 11.96
C PHE A 32 -24.38 -6.99 11.59
N THR A 33 -24.58 -8.22 11.13
CA THR A 33 -25.89 -8.87 11.08
C THR A 33 -26.38 -9.20 12.50
N PRO A 34 -27.68 -9.53 12.70
CA PRO A 34 -28.19 -9.93 14.02
C PRO A 34 -27.52 -11.17 14.61
N ASP A 35 -26.99 -12.07 13.76
CA ASP A 35 -26.20 -13.24 14.15
C ASP A 35 -24.69 -12.95 14.27
N LEU A 36 -24.31 -11.67 14.38
CA LEU A 36 -22.95 -11.18 14.61
C LEU A 36 -21.94 -11.48 13.48
N LYS A 37 -22.40 -11.72 12.24
CA LYS A 37 -21.51 -11.75 11.08
C LYS A 37 -21.20 -10.34 10.63
N ILE A 38 -20.00 -10.12 10.10
CA ILE A 38 -19.63 -8.85 9.48
C ILE A 38 -20.45 -8.69 8.20
N LEU A 39 -21.33 -7.69 8.18
CA LEU A 39 -22.08 -7.29 6.99
C LEU A 39 -21.23 -6.38 6.10
N SER A 40 -20.57 -5.39 6.71
CA SER A 40 -19.62 -4.52 6.04
C SER A 40 -18.62 -3.96 7.05
N TRP A 41 -17.47 -3.48 6.55
CA TRP A 41 -16.48 -2.80 7.37
C TRP A 41 -15.76 -1.74 6.54
N GLU A 42 -15.27 -0.72 7.22
CA GLU A 42 -14.51 0.39 6.65
C GLU A 42 -13.31 0.67 7.55
N PHE A 43 -12.13 0.84 6.95
CA PHE A 43 -10.94 1.30 7.66
C PHE A 43 -10.38 2.56 6.98
N CYS A 44 -10.43 3.67 7.69
CA CYS A 44 -9.90 4.95 7.25
C CYS A 44 -8.53 5.18 7.88
N SER A 45 -7.48 4.85 7.14
CA SER A 45 -6.10 5.16 7.52
C SER A 45 -5.88 6.67 7.62
N ARG A 46 -5.13 7.10 8.65
CA ARG A 46 -4.76 8.50 8.89
C ARG A 46 -3.26 8.73 8.75
N ARG A 47 -2.46 7.76 9.18
CA ARG A 47 -1.00 7.77 9.12
C ARG A 47 -0.48 6.34 9.05
N HIS A 48 0.74 6.20 8.58
CA HIS A 48 1.44 4.92 8.60
C HIS A 48 2.89 5.08 9.06
N GLU A 49 3.43 4.01 9.60
CA GLU A 49 4.85 3.87 9.92
C GLU A 49 5.45 2.71 9.13
N GLU A 50 6.69 2.89 8.67
CA GLU A 50 7.45 1.90 7.92
C GLU A 50 8.64 1.43 8.76
N LEU A 51 8.60 0.17 9.19
CA LEU A 51 9.54 -0.41 10.11
C LEU A 51 10.44 -1.42 9.39
N LEU A 52 11.74 -1.15 9.42
CA LEU A 52 12.75 -2.01 8.81
C LEU A 52 13.39 -2.95 9.84
N PRO A 53 13.52 -4.24 9.54
CA PRO A 53 14.26 -5.17 10.38
C PRO A 53 15.71 -4.70 10.57
N ARG A 54 16.16 -4.62 11.84
CA ARG A 54 17.54 -4.23 12.18
C ARG A 54 18.60 -5.00 11.41
N ARG A 55 18.37 -6.28 11.13
CA ARG A 55 19.28 -7.14 10.34
C ARG A 55 19.60 -6.61 8.94
N LEU A 56 18.71 -5.80 8.34
CA LEU A 56 18.90 -5.23 7.00
C LEU A 56 19.76 -3.97 7.00
N VAL A 57 19.83 -3.26 8.13
CA VAL A 57 20.51 -1.95 8.22
C VAL A 57 21.76 -1.99 9.09
N ALA A 58 21.80 -2.87 10.09
CA ALA A 58 22.88 -2.92 11.07
C ALA A 58 24.26 -3.18 10.44
N PRO A 59 24.44 -4.07 9.45
CA PRO A 59 25.76 -4.30 8.86
C PRO A 59 26.35 -3.02 8.22
N GLN A 60 25.55 -2.29 7.45
CA GLN A 60 25.99 -1.07 6.77
C GLN A 60 26.17 0.09 7.77
N VAL A 61 25.31 0.19 8.79
CA VAL A 61 25.48 1.18 9.86
C VAL A 61 26.77 0.94 10.65
N ASN A 62 27.09 -0.32 10.96
CA ASN A 62 28.35 -0.67 11.62
C ASN A 62 29.54 -0.36 10.72
N GLN A 63 29.45 -0.63 9.42
CA GLN A 63 30.51 -0.26 8.48
C GLN A 63 30.73 1.26 8.40
N LEU A 64 29.66 2.05 8.42
CA LEU A 64 29.76 3.52 8.48
C LEU A 64 30.43 3.99 9.78
N LEU A 65 30.11 3.35 10.91
CA LEU A 65 30.76 3.63 12.20
C LEU A 65 32.25 3.32 12.14
N GLU A 66 32.64 2.16 11.61
CA GLU A 66 34.05 1.77 11.44
C GLU A 66 34.81 2.76 10.54
N VAL A 67 34.19 3.23 9.45
CA VAL A 67 34.78 4.25 8.57
C VAL A 67 34.98 5.56 9.32
N ALA A 68 33.99 6.00 10.09
CA ALA A 68 34.10 7.22 10.90
C ALA A 68 35.21 7.12 11.95
N GLN A 69 35.33 5.98 12.62
CA GLN A 69 36.39 5.73 13.61
C GLN A 69 37.78 5.72 12.96
N LYS A 70 37.94 5.07 11.80
CA LYS A 70 39.20 5.08 11.04
C LYS A 70 39.59 6.49 10.63
N TRP A 71 38.61 7.29 10.19
CA TRP A 71 38.85 8.67 9.81
C TRP A 71 39.29 9.54 10.99
N GLN A 72 38.63 9.41 12.13
CA GLN A 72 39.00 10.08 13.37
C GLN A 72 40.41 9.69 13.85
N SER A 73 40.74 8.40 13.77
CA SER A 73 42.06 7.89 14.17
C SER A 73 43.15 8.43 13.25
N ALA A 74 42.91 8.45 11.93
CA ALA A 74 43.85 9.02 10.96
C ALA A 74 44.11 10.52 11.22
N ILE A 75 43.09 11.28 11.61
CA ILE A 75 43.24 12.69 12.02
C ILE A 75 44.09 12.80 13.29
N ALA A 76 43.79 11.98 14.32
CA ALA A 76 44.51 12.01 15.58
C ALA A 76 46.00 11.62 15.43
N GLU A 77 46.30 10.66 14.56
CA GLU A 77 47.67 10.17 14.31
C GLU A 77 48.49 11.08 13.37
N SER A 78 47.83 11.97 12.63
CA SER A 78 48.47 12.75 11.56
C SER A 78 49.44 13.86 12.00
N GLY A 79 49.51 14.20 13.29
CA GLY A 79 50.49 15.16 13.83
C GLY A 79 50.58 16.48 13.05
N SER A 80 51.78 17.06 12.92
CA SER A 80 52.00 18.29 12.12
C SER A 80 52.03 18.06 10.61
N GLY A 81 51.96 16.80 10.15
CA GLY A 81 52.08 16.41 8.74
C GLY A 81 50.76 16.38 7.98
N GLY A 82 49.62 16.41 8.69
CA GLY A 82 48.28 16.29 8.10
C GLY A 82 47.94 14.86 7.64
N VAL A 83 46.65 14.58 7.46
CA VAL A 83 46.17 13.25 7.09
C VAL A 83 46.62 12.90 5.66
N SER A 84 47.08 11.66 5.45
CA SER A 84 47.49 11.22 4.11
C SER A 84 46.30 11.28 3.14
N GLN A 85 46.55 11.79 1.93
CA GLN A 85 45.52 11.86 0.88
C GLN A 85 44.99 10.47 0.51
N GLN A 86 45.82 9.43 0.63
CA GLN A 86 45.47 8.06 0.33
C GLN A 86 44.49 7.48 1.36
N ASP A 87 44.69 7.75 2.65
CA ASP A 87 43.79 7.31 3.73
C ASP A 87 42.44 8.01 3.66
N LEU A 88 42.44 9.30 3.30
CA LEU A 88 41.23 10.07 3.02
C LEU A 88 40.44 9.45 1.85
N GLN A 89 41.14 9.09 0.76
CA GLN A 89 40.49 8.50 -0.40
C GLN A 89 39.91 7.11 -0.11
N ILE A 90 40.64 6.26 0.63
CA ILE A 90 40.17 4.93 1.03
C ILE A 90 38.94 5.05 1.93
N SER A 91 38.97 5.94 2.93
CA SER A 91 37.84 6.18 3.84
C SER A 91 36.63 6.71 3.10
N SER A 92 36.82 7.65 2.16
CA SER A 92 35.77 8.17 1.29
C SER A 92 35.14 7.07 0.43
N ASN A 93 35.94 6.22 -0.20
CA ASN A 93 35.45 5.10 -1.01
C ASN A 93 34.64 4.10 -0.16
N MET A 94 35.09 3.80 1.05
CA MET A 94 34.36 2.92 1.98
C MET A 94 33.03 3.54 2.42
N LEU A 95 33.02 4.84 2.76
CA LEU A 95 31.81 5.58 3.12
C LEU A 95 30.77 5.52 2.01
N VAL A 96 31.17 5.84 0.78
CA VAL A 96 30.29 5.83 -0.39
C VAL A 96 29.77 4.42 -0.67
N THR A 97 30.61 3.40 -0.50
CA THR A 97 30.21 1.99 -0.70
C THR A 97 29.19 1.55 0.33
N ALA A 98 29.43 1.81 1.62
CA ALA A 98 28.50 1.48 2.71
C ALA A 98 27.18 2.24 2.54
N GLY A 99 27.23 3.52 2.17
CA GLY A 99 26.06 4.34 1.86
C GLY A 99 25.24 3.80 0.70
N ARG A 100 25.88 3.39 -0.41
CA ARG A 100 25.19 2.74 -1.54
C ARG A 100 24.55 1.41 -1.16
N GLN A 101 25.23 0.58 -0.36
CA GLN A 101 24.68 -0.69 0.11
C GLN A 101 23.48 -0.48 1.04
N LEU A 102 23.53 0.55 1.90
CA LEU A 102 22.41 0.92 2.75
C LEU A 102 21.22 1.37 1.90
N ALA A 103 21.42 2.32 0.99
CA ALA A 103 20.37 2.79 0.08
C ALA A 103 19.72 1.63 -0.69
N LYS A 104 20.53 0.73 -1.26
CA LYS A 104 20.02 -0.47 -1.95
C LYS A 104 19.18 -1.38 -1.05
N SER A 105 19.54 -1.49 0.23
CA SER A 105 18.78 -2.30 1.21
C SER A 105 17.45 -1.65 1.58
N LEU A 106 17.36 -0.32 1.52
CA LEU A 106 16.13 0.44 1.75
C LEU A 106 15.20 0.43 0.51
N GLU A 107 15.76 0.37 -0.70
CA GLU A 107 14.99 0.33 -1.96
C GLU A 107 14.24 -0.98 -2.20
N VAL A 108 14.55 -2.07 -1.49
CA VAL A 108 14.03 -3.42 -1.78
C VAL A 108 12.50 -3.52 -1.63
N GLN A 109 11.88 -2.61 -0.87
CA GLN A 109 10.42 -2.54 -0.76
C GLN A 109 9.90 -1.13 -1.02
N SER A 110 9.76 -0.75 -2.30
CA SER A 110 9.10 0.50 -2.68
C SER A 110 7.61 0.45 -2.32
N LEU A 111 7.23 1.13 -1.25
CA LEU A 111 5.85 1.51 -0.97
C LEU A 111 5.52 2.84 -1.67
N ASN A 112 4.23 3.17 -1.76
CA ASN A 112 3.80 4.53 -2.09
C ASN A 112 3.74 5.40 -0.84
N ASP A 113 3.41 6.68 -1.01
CA ASP A 113 3.29 7.67 0.07
C ASP A 113 2.20 7.34 1.12
N LEU A 114 1.42 6.28 0.91
CA LEU A 114 0.38 5.79 1.81
C LEU A 114 0.74 4.44 2.46
N GLY A 115 1.97 3.95 2.28
CA GLY A 115 2.43 2.70 2.88
C GLY A 115 1.92 1.43 2.19
N PHE A 116 1.46 1.52 0.93
CA PHE A 116 0.97 0.39 0.16
C PHE A 116 1.94 -0.03 -0.94
N THR A 117 2.04 -1.35 -1.16
CA THR A 117 2.82 -1.90 -2.28
C THR A 117 2.12 -1.60 -3.60
N LYS A 118 2.88 -1.51 -4.69
CA LYS A 118 2.33 -1.39 -6.05
C LYS A 118 1.35 -2.51 -6.37
N ARG A 119 1.64 -3.73 -5.92
CA ARG A 119 0.76 -4.90 -6.10
C ARG A 119 -0.60 -4.66 -5.43
N TYR A 120 -0.60 -4.24 -4.17
CA TYR A 120 -1.83 -3.98 -3.42
C TYR A 120 -2.69 -2.90 -4.11
N VAL A 121 -2.08 -1.78 -4.50
CA VAL A 121 -2.77 -0.69 -5.21
C VAL A 121 -3.36 -1.17 -6.53
N ARG A 122 -2.61 -1.98 -7.31
CA ARG A 122 -3.13 -2.56 -8.56
C ARG A 122 -4.30 -3.50 -8.31
N SER A 123 -4.25 -4.33 -7.28
CA SER A 123 -5.36 -5.21 -6.91
C SER A 123 -6.63 -4.42 -6.58
N LEU A 124 -6.52 -3.30 -5.86
CA LEU A 124 -7.67 -2.43 -5.58
C LEU A 124 -8.25 -1.79 -6.85
N GLN A 125 -7.39 -1.26 -7.72
CA GLN A 125 -7.81 -0.65 -8.99
C GLN A 125 -8.52 -1.67 -9.90
N ILE A 126 -8.01 -2.90 -9.96
CA ILE A 126 -8.65 -3.99 -10.72
C ILE A 126 -10.00 -4.35 -10.10
N ALA A 127 -10.06 -4.48 -8.77
CA ALA A 127 -11.31 -4.80 -8.08
C ALA A 127 -12.38 -3.73 -8.30
N GLU A 128 -12.01 -2.45 -8.28
CA GLU A 128 -12.94 -1.34 -8.60
C GLU A 128 -13.54 -1.50 -10.00
N VAL A 129 -12.70 -1.73 -11.02
CA VAL A 129 -13.17 -1.93 -12.40
C VAL A 129 -14.06 -3.16 -12.50
N VAL A 130 -13.62 -4.31 -11.97
CA VAL A 130 -14.39 -5.56 -12.04
C VAL A 130 -15.73 -5.44 -11.31
N ASN A 131 -15.75 -4.82 -10.13
CA ASN A 131 -17.00 -4.57 -9.39
C ASN A 131 -17.95 -3.66 -10.15
N SER A 132 -17.43 -2.64 -10.86
CA SER A 132 -18.25 -1.76 -11.71
C SER A 132 -18.86 -2.47 -12.91
N MET A 133 -18.27 -3.59 -13.33
CA MET A 133 -18.73 -4.40 -14.46
C MET A 133 -19.69 -5.53 -14.06
N LYS A 134 -20.11 -5.61 -12.78
CA LYS A 134 -20.96 -6.70 -12.29
C LYS A 134 -22.21 -6.95 -13.15
N ASP A 135 -23.03 -5.92 -13.33
CA ASP A 135 -24.29 -6.05 -14.10
C ASP A 135 -24.04 -6.48 -15.55
N LEU A 136 -22.94 -6.03 -16.16
CA LEU A 136 -22.52 -6.45 -17.50
C LEU A 136 -22.11 -7.94 -17.50
N MET A 137 -21.40 -8.41 -16.49
CA MET A 137 -21.01 -9.81 -16.36
C MET A 137 -22.24 -10.70 -16.17
N ASP A 138 -23.16 -10.30 -15.29
CA ASP A 138 -24.43 -10.99 -15.05
C ASP A 138 -25.25 -11.06 -16.35
N PHE A 139 -25.40 -9.95 -17.08
CA PHE A 139 -26.05 -9.93 -18.39
C PHE A 139 -25.37 -10.83 -19.43
N THR A 140 -24.04 -10.79 -19.50
CA THR A 140 -23.26 -11.62 -20.43
C THR A 140 -23.55 -13.11 -20.18
N GLN A 141 -23.62 -13.51 -18.90
CA GLN A 141 -23.93 -14.87 -18.49
C GLN A 141 -25.38 -15.26 -18.79
N GLU A 142 -26.35 -14.42 -18.41
CA GLU A 142 -27.78 -14.66 -18.63
C GLU A 142 -28.14 -14.77 -20.11
N ALA A 143 -27.58 -13.89 -20.94
CA ALA A 143 -27.82 -13.88 -22.38
C ALA A 143 -27.00 -14.93 -23.14
N ASN A 144 -26.04 -15.59 -22.48
CA ASN A 144 -25.12 -16.57 -23.06
C ASN A 144 -24.44 -16.08 -24.37
N ILE A 145 -23.95 -14.84 -24.33
CA ILE A 145 -23.27 -14.19 -25.47
C ILE A 145 -21.82 -13.87 -25.13
N GLY A 146 -20.99 -13.68 -26.16
CA GLY A 146 -19.59 -13.31 -25.95
C GLY A 146 -19.43 -11.92 -25.32
N PRO A 147 -18.37 -11.67 -24.50
CA PRO A 147 -18.19 -10.41 -23.77
C PRO A 147 -18.19 -9.14 -24.65
N ILE A 148 -17.59 -9.22 -25.84
CA ILE A 148 -17.56 -8.09 -26.79
C ILE A 148 -18.97 -7.77 -27.29
N GLU A 149 -19.78 -8.79 -27.57
CA GLU A 149 -21.15 -8.59 -28.03
C GLU A 149 -22.06 -8.11 -26.90
N ALA A 150 -21.84 -8.61 -25.68
CA ALA A 150 -22.52 -8.13 -24.48
C ALA A 150 -22.25 -6.64 -24.27
N LEU A 151 -20.98 -6.22 -24.34
CA LEU A 151 -20.60 -4.80 -24.17
C LEU A 151 -21.28 -3.88 -25.19
N LYS A 152 -21.49 -4.33 -26.43
CA LYS A 152 -22.21 -3.57 -27.45
C LYS A 152 -23.71 -3.45 -27.17
N ARG A 153 -24.33 -4.48 -26.58
CA ARG A 153 -25.78 -4.56 -26.34
C ARG A 153 -26.20 -3.99 -24.99
N PHE A 154 -25.34 -4.10 -23.98
CA PHE A 154 -25.63 -3.76 -22.59
C PHE A 154 -26.09 -2.30 -22.38
N PRO A 155 -25.49 -1.27 -23.00
CA PRO A 155 -25.96 0.11 -22.85
C PRO A 155 -27.40 0.31 -23.34
N ARG A 156 -27.84 -0.45 -24.37
CA ARG A 156 -29.18 -0.36 -24.94
C ARG A 156 -30.24 -1.00 -24.05
N GLN A 157 -29.85 -2.01 -23.29
CA GLN A 157 -30.76 -2.70 -22.37
C GLN A 157 -30.85 -1.97 -21.03
N THR A 158 -29.72 -1.41 -20.55
CA THR A 158 -29.70 -0.53 -19.38
C THR A 158 -30.55 0.73 -19.59
N SER A 159 -30.54 1.31 -20.79
CA SER A 159 -31.39 2.46 -21.10
C SER A 159 -32.87 2.10 -21.15
N LEU A 160 -33.23 0.94 -21.71
CA LEU A 160 -34.61 0.44 -21.72
C LEU A 160 -35.12 0.13 -20.30
N ALA A 161 -34.29 -0.51 -19.47
CA ALA A 161 -34.61 -0.79 -18.07
C ALA A 161 -34.79 0.50 -17.25
N LYS A 162 -33.91 1.50 -17.43
CA LYS A 162 -34.06 2.83 -16.80
C LYS A 162 -35.33 3.55 -17.24
N VAL A 163 -35.69 3.48 -18.53
CA VAL A 163 -36.91 4.10 -19.07
C VAL A 163 -38.17 3.38 -18.56
N GLN A 164 -38.16 2.04 -18.45
CA GLN A 164 -39.27 1.29 -17.85
C GLN A 164 -39.42 1.58 -16.36
N MET A 165 -38.33 1.69 -15.62
CA MET A 165 -38.35 2.00 -14.18
C MET A 165 -38.87 3.42 -13.91
N GLN A 166 -38.50 4.40 -14.75
CA GLN A 166 -39.07 5.76 -14.70
C GLN A 166 -40.57 5.80 -15.04
N ARG A 167 -41.04 4.98 -15.98
CA ARG A 167 -42.46 4.86 -16.32
C ARG A 167 -43.29 4.20 -15.21
N MET A 168 -42.72 3.22 -14.50
CA MET A 168 -43.35 2.58 -13.35
C MET A 168 -43.45 3.52 -12.15
N GLN A 169 -42.41 4.33 -11.88
CA GLN A 169 -42.44 5.34 -10.80
C GLN A 169 -43.42 6.49 -11.09
N ALA A 170 -43.64 6.83 -12.37
CA ALA A 170 -44.66 7.81 -12.77
C ALA A 170 -46.11 7.27 -12.68
N MET A 171 -46.29 5.98 -12.36
CA MET A 171 -47.59 5.30 -12.29
C MET A 171 -47.94 4.84 -10.86
N GLU A 172 -47.15 5.20 -9.84
CA GLU A 172 -47.56 5.06 -8.43
C GLU A 172 -48.69 6.07 -8.13
N PRO A 173 -49.88 5.61 -7.70
CA PRO A 173 -50.98 6.51 -7.36
C PRO A 173 -50.79 7.13 -5.97
N MET A 174 -51.28 8.37 -5.86
CA MET A 174 -51.45 9.16 -4.63
C MET A 174 -52.43 8.48 -3.66
#